data_AF-A0A7C5W2E1-F1
#
_entry.id   AF-A0A7C5W2E1-F1
#
_cell.length_a   1.000
_cell.length_b   1.000
_cell.length_c   1.000
_cell.angle_alpha   90.00
_cell.angle_beta   90.00
_cell.angle_gamma   90.00
#
_symmetry.space_group_name_H-M   'P 1'
#
loop_
_entity.id
_entity.type
_entity.pdbx_description
1 polymer ?
#
loop_
_entity_poly.entity_id
_entity_poly.type
_entity_poly.pdbx_seq_one_letter_code
_entity_poly.pdbx_strand_id
1 'polypeptide(L)'
;MAKPKYDPETIRKLLRVLIENPEGLWLSRLAKMAGVPKSTTAYYLNNQLRPLIDENTLGDEKRLIRIVSLKPIVIEELNKGRSLDKIMRIIKIMKEYEGL
;
A
#
# COMPACT_ATOMS: atom_id res chain seq x y z
N MET A 1 4.92 -19.24 19.89
CA MET A 1 5.32 -18.67 18.59
C MET A 1 5.03 -17.17 18.61
N ALA A 2 6.04 -16.32 18.47
CA ALA A 2 5.82 -14.87 18.38
C ALA A 2 4.99 -14.58 17.12
N LYS A 3 3.90 -13.81 17.24
CA LYS A 3 3.17 -13.32 16.06
C LYS A 3 4.17 -12.58 15.18
N PRO A 4 4.27 -12.88 13.87
CA PRO A 4 5.13 -12.11 13.00
C PRO A 4 4.76 -10.63 13.12
N LYS A 5 5.76 -9.76 13.19
CA LYS A 5 5.59 -8.29 13.32
C LYS A 5 4.72 -7.70 12.19
N TYR A 6 4.50 -8.48 11.13
CA TYR A 6 3.70 -8.17 9.96
C TYR A 6 2.87 -9.38 9.56
N ASP A 7 1.64 -9.14 9.12
CA ASP A 7 0.76 -10.15 8.51
C ASP A 7 0.83 -10.01 6.97
N PRO A 8 1.52 -10.94 6.28
CA PRO A 8 1.65 -10.92 4.82
C PRO A 8 0.30 -11.01 4.11
N GLU A 9 -0.68 -11.66 4.73
CA GLU A 9 -2.00 -11.83 4.14
C GLU A 9 -2.77 -10.51 4.07
N THR A 10 -2.69 -9.71 5.14
CA THR A 10 -3.22 -8.34 5.14
C THR A 10 -2.61 -7.47 4.05
N ILE A 11 -1.28 -7.55 3.87
CA ILE A 11 -0.57 -6.81 2.81
C ILE A 11 -1.09 -7.22 1.43
N ARG A 12 -1.21 -8.52 1.16
CA ARG A 12 -1.74 -9.04 -0.11
C ARG A 12 -3.15 -8.57 -0.40
N LYS A 13 -4.04 -8.59 0.62
CA LYS A 13 -5.42 -8.10 0.48
C LYS A 13 -5.47 -6.63 0.08
N LEU A 14 -4.69 -5.79 0.76
CA LEU A 14 -4.63 -4.36 0.46
C LEU A 14 -4.09 -4.09 -0.95
N LEU A 15 -3.01 -4.75 -1.33
CA LEU A 15 -2.40 -4.58 -2.64
C LEU A 15 -3.29 -5.08 -3.76
N ARG A 16 -3.97 -6.22 -3.58
CA ARG A 16 -4.94 -6.72 -4.56
C ARG A 16 -6.03 -5.69 -4.85
N VAL A 17 -6.62 -5.10 -3.80
CA VAL A 17 -7.64 -4.06 -3.96
C VAL A 17 -7.05 -2.85 -4.70
N LEU A 18 -5.82 -2.42 -4.40
CA LEU A 18 -5.20 -1.29 -5.10
C LEU A 18 -4.85 -1.60 -6.56
N ILE A 19 -4.51 -2.85 -6.89
CA ILE A 19 -4.29 -3.29 -8.28
C ILE A 19 -5.60 -3.25 -9.07
N GLU A 20 -6.69 -3.69 -8.46
CA GLU A 20 -8.03 -3.70 -9.06
C GLU A 20 -8.64 -2.28 -9.19
N ASN A 21 -8.07 -1.28 -8.51
CA ASN A 21 -8.56 0.11 -8.47
C ASN A 21 -7.40 1.11 -8.67
N PRO A 22 -6.80 1.17 -9.88
CA PRO A 22 -5.59 1.97 -10.16
C PRO A 22 -5.81 3.48 -10.04
N GLU A 23 -7.04 3.97 -10.16
CA GLU A 23 -7.42 5.37 -9.96
C GLU A 23 -7.26 5.84 -8.50
N GLY A 24 -7.10 4.89 -7.57
CA GLY A 24 -6.96 5.13 -6.16
C GLY A 24 -8.29 5.12 -5.41
N LEU A 25 -8.20 4.77 -4.14
CA LEU A 25 -9.37 4.61 -3.27
C LEU A 25 -9.24 5.47 -2.04
N TRP A 26 -10.38 5.91 -1.52
CA TRP A 26 -10.44 6.47 -0.19
C TRP A 26 -10.00 5.42 0.83
N LEU A 27 -9.24 5.83 1.85
CA LEU A 27 -8.75 4.93 2.89
C LEU A 27 -9.86 4.07 3.52
N SER A 28 -11.03 4.66 3.77
CA SER A 28 -12.20 3.95 4.31
C SER A 28 -12.75 2.89 3.35
N ARG A 29 -12.78 3.19 2.04
CA ARG A 29 -13.25 2.27 1.00
C ARG A 29 -12.25 1.13 0.80
N LEU A 30 -10.96 1.44 0.76
CA LEU A 30 -9.88 0.44 0.72
C LEU A 30 -9.97 -0.53 1.91
N ALA A 31 -10.11 0.01 3.14
CA ALA A 31 -10.26 -0.80 4.34
C ALA A 31 -11.47 -1.72 4.27
N LYS A 32 -12.63 -1.20 3.83
CA LYS A 32 -13.87 -1.98 3.67
C LYS A 32 -13.73 -3.08 2.62
N MET A 33 -13.17 -2.78 1.45
CA MET A 33 -12.98 -3.75 0.37
C MET A 33 -11.98 -4.85 0.72
N ALA A 34 -10.89 -4.49 1.40
CA ALA A 34 -9.90 -5.46 1.84
C ALA A 34 -10.36 -6.30 3.05
N GLY A 35 -11.46 -5.92 3.70
CA GLY A 35 -11.90 -6.54 4.96
C GLY A 35 -10.90 -6.33 6.10
N VAL A 36 -10.19 -5.20 6.10
CA VAL A 36 -9.15 -4.86 7.07
C VAL A 36 -9.59 -3.63 7.87
N PRO A 37 -9.40 -3.59 9.21
CA PRO A 37 -9.73 -2.41 10.01
C PRO A 37 -9.00 -1.16 9.50
N LYS A 38 -9.69 0.00 9.47
CA LYS A 38 -9.13 1.26 8.94
C LYS A 38 -7.79 1.66 9.58
N SER A 39 -7.66 1.46 10.90
CA SER A 39 -6.42 1.71 11.64
C SER A 39 -5.29 0.79 11.17
N THR A 40 -5.57 -0.50 11.00
CA THR A 40 -4.64 -1.50 10.46
C THR A 40 -4.24 -1.15 9.02
N THR A 41 -5.20 -0.78 8.17
CA THR A 41 -4.91 -0.32 6.80
C THR A 41 -3.97 0.88 6.82
N ALA A 42 -4.27 1.92 7.61
CA ALA A 42 -3.42 3.09 7.73
C ALA A 42 -2.01 2.74 8.22
N TYR A 43 -1.88 1.84 9.19
CA TYR A 43 -0.59 1.35 9.66
C TYR A 43 0.20 0.68 8.52
N TYR A 44 -0.43 -0.22 7.76
CA TYR A 44 0.25 -0.91 6.67
C TYR A 44 0.68 0.01 5.53
N LEU A 45 -0.17 0.97 5.19
CA LEU A 45 0.11 1.98 4.18
C LEU A 45 1.28 2.88 4.59
N ASN A 46 1.32 3.33 5.84
CA ASN A 46 2.35 4.26 6.32
C ASN A 46 3.72 3.60 6.51
N ASN A 47 3.76 2.30 6.87
CA ASN A 47 5.02 1.65 7.26
C ASN A 47 5.58 0.74 6.15
N GLN A 48 4.78 -0.19 5.62
CA GLN A 48 5.25 -1.23 4.71
C GLN A 48 5.02 -0.85 3.25
N LEU A 49 3.83 -0.33 2.93
CA LEU A 49 3.43 -0.05 1.56
C LEU A 49 3.76 1.37 1.11
N ARG A 50 4.25 2.24 2.00
CA ARG A 50 4.57 3.64 1.68
C ARG A 50 5.39 3.83 0.41
N PRO A 51 6.42 3.00 0.11
CA PRO A 51 7.19 3.16 -1.12
C PRO A 51 6.44 2.76 -2.39
N LEU A 52 5.39 1.93 -2.25
CA LEU A 52 4.59 1.39 -3.36
C LEU A 52 3.38 2.25 -3.70
N ILE A 53 2.98 3.13 -2.81
CA ILE A 53 1.73 3.89 -2.93
C ILE A 53 2.01 5.38 -3.11
N ASP A 54 1.10 6.02 -3.83
CA ASP A 54 0.91 7.46 -3.74
C ASP A 54 -0.28 7.75 -2.83
N GLU A 55 -0.19 8.87 -2.13
CA GLU A 55 -1.20 9.34 -1.20
C GLU A 55 -1.49 10.80 -1.50
N ASN A 56 -2.73 11.10 -1.85
CA ASN A 56 -3.23 12.45 -2.01
C ASN A 56 -4.25 12.73 -0.91
N THR A 57 -4.02 13.79 -0.14
CA THR A 57 -4.98 14.27 0.84
C THR A 57 -5.76 15.42 0.24
N LEU A 58 -7.08 15.29 0.18
CA LEU A 58 -8.00 16.31 -0.30
C LEU A 58 -8.89 16.79 0.84
N GLY A 59 -9.00 18.11 1.02
CA GLY A 59 -9.96 18.74 1.92
C GLY A 59 -9.33 19.74 2.90
N ASP A 60 -10.19 20.50 3.59
CA ASP A 60 -9.81 21.47 4.63
C ASP A 60 -9.58 20.78 5.98
N GLU A 61 -9.06 21.53 6.97
CA GLU A 61 -8.68 21.07 8.33
C GLU A 61 -9.70 20.13 9.02
N LYS A 62 -10.99 20.20 8.65
CA LYS A 62 -12.08 19.39 9.25
C LYS A 62 -12.48 18.15 8.44
N ARG A 63 -12.08 18.00 7.17
CA ARG A 63 -12.53 16.92 6.27
C ARG A 63 -11.40 16.41 5.37
N LEU A 64 -10.37 15.85 5.99
CA LEU A 64 -9.27 15.23 5.26
C LEU A 64 -9.71 13.89 4.65
N ILE A 65 -9.83 13.85 3.33
CA ILE A 65 -10.06 12.63 2.55
C ILE A 65 -8.70 12.17 2.04
N ARG A 66 -8.30 10.97 2.47
CA ARG A 66 -7.06 10.32 2.03
C ARG A 66 -7.33 9.38 0.87
N ILE A 67 -6.84 9.72 -0.32
CA ILE A 67 -6.87 8.88 -1.52
C ILE A 67 -5.53 8.14 -1.62
N VAL A 68 -5.59 6.83 -1.88
CA VAL A 68 -4.44 5.94 -1.92
C VAL A 68 -4.47 5.15 -3.22
N SER A 69 -3.40 5.23 -4.01
CA SER A 69 -3.21 4.47 -5.26
C SER A 69 -1.82 3.81 -5.28
N LEU A 70 -1.61 2.85 -6.17
CA LEU A 70 -0.25 2.39 -6.46
C LEU A 70 0.51 3.44 -7.28
N LYS A 71 1.81 3.54 -7.06
CA LYS A 71 2.67 4.35 -7.92
C LYS A 71 2.63 3.82 -9.35
N PRO A 72 2.67 4.69 -10.38
CA PRO A 72 2.67 4.27 -11.78
C PRO A 72 3.73 3.21 -12.10
N ILE A 73 4.96 3.39 -11.58
CA ILE A 73 6.06 2.44 -11.78
C ILE A 73 5.74 1.04 -11.23
N VAL A 74 4.98 0.93 -10.14
CA VAL A 74 4.59 -0.36 -9.58
C VAL A 74 3.59 -1.05 -10.49
N ILE A 75 2.62 -0.30 -11.02
CA ILE A 75 1.63 -0.81 -11.97
C ILE A 75 2.33 -1.30 -13.25
N GLU A 76 3.27 -0.52 -13.78
CA GLU A 76 4.06 -0.91 -14.96
C GLU A 76 4.83 -2.21 -14.75
N GLU A 77 5.49 -2.37 -13.59
CA GLU A 77 6.25 -3.59 -13.30
C GLU A 77 5.35 -4.82 -13.08
N LEU A 78 4.17 -4.63 -12.47
CA LEU A 78 3.16 -5.69 -12.37
C LEU A 78 2.64 -6.10 -13.75
N ASN A 79 2.40 -5.14 -14.65
CA ASN A 79 1.95 -5.41 -16.03
C ASN A 79 3.02 -6.13 -16.86
N LYS A 80 4.31 -5.96 -16.55
CA LYS A 80 5.42 -6.73 -17.13
C LYS A 80 5.52 -8.16 -16.57
N GLY A 81 4.59 -8.58 -15.72
CA GLY A 81 4.56 -9.91 -15.10
C GLY A 81 5.54 -10.08 -13.93
N ARG A 82 6.10 -9.00 -13.37
CA ARG A 82 6.90 -9.15 -12.15
C ARG A 82 5.99 -9.49 -10.97
N SER A 83 6.45 -10.43 -10.16
CA SER A 83 5.76 -10.75 -8.91
C SER A 83 5.94 -9.62 -7.90
N LEU A 84 4.89 -9.40 -7.11
CA LEU A 84 4.88 -8.44 -6.02
C LEU A 84 6.05 -8.65 -5.04
N ASP A 85 6.39 -9.90 -4.74
CA ASP A 85 7.52 -10.25 -3.86
C ASP A 85 8.86 -9.72 -4.40
N LYS A 86 9.05 -9.74 -5.73
CA LYS A 86 10.26 -9.17 -6.35
C LYS A 86 10.27 -7.65 -6.23
N ILE A 87 9.13 -6.99 -6.45
CA ILE A 87 9.00 -5.53 -6.30
C ILE A 87 9.31 -5.13 -4.85
N MET A 88 8.75 -5.84 -3.86
CA MET A 88 9.01 -5.62 -2.44
C MET A 88 10.48 -5.82 -2.07
N ARG A 89 11.16 -6.83 -2.63
CA ARG A 89 12.60 -7.04 -2.41
C ARG A 89 13.43 -5.88 -2.95
N ILE A 90 13.13 -5.40 -4.16
CA ILE A 90 13.82 -4.25 -4.75
C ILE A 90 13.66 -3.02 -3.86
N ILE A 91 12.45 -2.75 -3.38
CA ILE A 91 12.18 -1.63 -2.49
C ILE A 91 12.91 -1.76 -1.15
N LYS A 92 12.99 -2.97 -0.61
CA LYS A 92 13.75 -3.22 0.62
C LYS A 92 15.24 -2.89 0.41
N ILE A 93 15.82 -3.35 -0.70
CA ILE A 93 17.20 -3.06 -1.08
C ILE A 93 17.41 -1.55 -1.27
N MET A 94 16.46 -0.86 -1.92
CA MET A 94 16.53 0.60 -2.09
C MET A 94 16.53 1.35 -0.76
N LYS A 95 15.68 0.95 0.21
CA LYS A 95 15.70 1.53 1.56
C LYS A 95 17.04 1.33 2.28
N GLU A 96 17.61 0.14 2.16
CA GLU A 96 18.93 -0.18 2.73
C GLU A 96 20.05 0.66 2.09
N TYR A 97 19.92 1.03 0.82
CA TYR A 97 20.89 1.85 0.09
C TYR A 97 20.76 3.36 0.37
N GLU A 98 19.54 3.85 0.58
CA GLU A 98 19.28 5.27 0.91
C GLU A 98 19.55 5.64 2.37
N GLY A 99 19.90 4.66 3.23
CA GLY A 99 20.31 4.94 4.61
C GLY A 99 19.18 5.43 5.52
N LEU A 100 18.02 4.79 5.48
CA LEU A 100 16.93 4.93 6.47
C LEU A 100 16.77 3.68 7.34
#